data_AF-A0A5B9WNV6-F1
#
_entry.id   AF-A0A5B9WNV6-F1
#
_cell.length_a   1.000
_cell.length_b   1.000
_cell.length_c   1.000
_cell.angle_alpha   90.00
_cell.angle_beta   90.00
_cell.angle_gamma   90.00
#
_symmetry.space_group_name_H-M   'P 1'
#
loop_
_entity.id
_entity.type
_entity.pdbx_description
1 polymer ?
#
loop_
_entity_poly.entity_id
_entity_poly.type
_entity_poly.pdbx_seq_one_letter_code
_entity_poly.pdbx_strand_id
1 'polypeptide(L)'
;MNYMRPALLGLFNVILFIAIQYFSLLSAFLFGMGAADYYRYERLVYIPGILLHLIVLIVLFIKHNRKTEWSLGYLISMLIVLILVIMTRTGIIPYHLIPS
;
A
#
# COMPACT_ATOMS: atom_id res chain seq x y z
N MET A 1 26.49 7.39 -0.06
CA MET A 1 25.53 6.34 -0.43
C MET A 1 24.57 6.91 -1.47
N ASN A 2 24.32 6.23 -2.59
CA ASN A 2 23.40 6.73 -3.62
C ASN A 2 21.94 6.63 -3.14
N TYR A 3 21.42 7.70 -2.54
CA TYR A 3 20.04 7.80 -2.02
C TYR A 3 18.95 7.74 -3.09
N MET A 4 19.31 7.88 -4.37
CA MET A 4 18.37 7.83 -5.49
C MET A 4 17.64 6.48 -5.60
N ARG A 5 18.32 5.38 -5.26
CA ARG A 5 17.75 4.02 -5.36
C ARG A 5 16.66 3.73 -4.32
N PRO A 6 16.86 3.94 -3.00
CA PRO A 6 15.79 3.76 -2.02
C PRO A 6 14.63 4.74 -2.22
N ALA A 7 14.90 5.95 -2.73
CA ALA A 7 13.85 6.91 -3.07
C ALA A 7 12.93 6.40 -4.19
N LEU A 8 13.50 5.86 -5.28
CA LEU A 8 12.73 5.28 -6.38
C LEU A 8 11.92 4.05 -5.93
N LEU A 9 12.49 3.20 -5.07
CA LEU A 9 11.77 2.08 -4.47
C LEU A 9 10.60 2.55 -3.61
N GLY A 10 10.81 3.57 -2.79
CA GLY A 10 9.74 4.19 -2.01
C GLY A 10 8.61 4.70 -2.90
N LEU A 11 8.93 5.49 -3.93
CA LEU A 11 7.96 6.07 -4.85
C LEU A 11 7.17 5.00 -5.62
N PHE A 12 7.85 3.94 -6.07
CA PHE A 12 7.19 2.79 -6.70
C PHE A 12 6.21 2.09 -5.75
N ASN A 13 6.59 1.92 -4.48
CA ASN A 13 5.68 1.34 -3.47
C ASN A 13 4.47 2.22 -3.17
N VAL A 14 4.62 3.56 -3.22
CA VAL A 14 3.47 4.47 -3.09
C VAL A 14 2.50 4.29 -4.27
N ILE A 15 3.01 4.26 -5.50
CA ILE A 15 2.18 4.04 -6.70
C ILE A 15 1.47 2.68 -6.61
N LEU A 16 2.21 1.64 -6.24
CA LEU A 16 1.67 0.29 -6.10
C LEU A 16 0.59 0.22 -5.02
N PHE A 17 0.81 0.89 -3.88
CA PHE A 17 -0.17 0.98 -2.80
C PHE A 17 -1.48 1.63 -3.27
N ILE A 18 -1.39 2.73 -4.02
CA ILE A 18 -2.55 3.40 -4.60
C ILE A 18 -3.27 2.47 -5.60
N ALA A 19 -2.52 1.85 -6.51
CA ALA A 19 -3.07 0.93 -7.51
C ALA A 19 -3.80 -0.26 -6.86
N ILE A 20 -3.26 -0.81 -5.77
CA ILE A 20 -3.89 -1.88 -5.00
C ILE A 20 -5.24 -1.43 -4.43
N GLN A 21 -5.34 -0.21 -3.89
CA GLN A 21 -6.62 0.30 -3.38
C GLN A 21 -7.68 0.41 -4.47
N TYR A 22 -7.32 1.00 -5.62
CA TYR A 22 -8.25 1.10 -6.76
C TYR A 22 -8.67 -0.28 -7.28
N PHE A 23 -7.73 -1.21 -7.41
CA PHE A 23 -8.04 -2.56 -7.87
C PHE A 23 -8.92 -3.32 -6.88
N SER A 24 -8.63 -3.21 -5.59
CA SER A 24 -9.46 -3.72 -4.50
C SER A 24 -10.89 -3.17 -4.62
N LEU A 25 -11.04 -1.86 -4.77
CA LEU A 25 -12.35 -1.23 -4.90
C LEU A 25 -13.11 -1.71 -6.14
N LEU A 26 -12.44 -1.72 -7.29
CA LEU A 26 -13.00 -2.20 -8.55
C LEU A 26 -13.44 -3.67 -8.44
N SER A 27 -12.62 -4.51 -7.82
CA SER A 27 -12.97 -5.92 -7.62
C SER A 27 -14.22 -6.05 -6.76
N ALA A 28 -14.34 -5.31 -5.65
CA ALA A 28 -15.53 -5.36 -4.82
C ALA A 28 -16.78 -4.85 -5.55
N PHE A 29 -16.66 -3.81 -6.36
CA PHE A 29 -17.75 -3.35 -7.23
C PHE A 29 -18.20 -4.45 -8.21
N LEU A 30 -17.26 -5.12 -8.87
CA LEU A 30 -17.54 -6.25 -9.77
C LEU A 30 -18.17 -7.46 -9.05
N PHE A 31 -17.84 -7.66 -7.78
CA PHE A 31 -18.45 -8.69 -6.92
C PHE A 31 -19.79 -8.26 -6.28
N GLY A 32 -20.35 -7.12 -6.68
CA GLY A 32 -21.71 -6.69 -6.31
C GLY A 32 -21.80 -5.70 -5.15
N MET A 33 -20.70 -5.06 -4.76
CA MET A 33 -20.73 -3.99 -3.77
C MET A 33 -21.41 -2.74 -4.33
N GLY A 34 -22.62 -2.45 -3.81
CA GLY A 34 -23.39 -1.28 -4.22
C GLY A 34 -22.87 0.03 -3.59
N ALA A 35 -23.38 1.16 -4.07
CA ALA A 35 -23.01 2.49 -3.56
C ALA A 35 -23.36 2.69 -2.06
N ALA A 36 -24.37 2.00 -1.54
CA ALA A 36 -24.70 2.02 -0.11
C ALA A 36 -23.70 1.22 0.74
N ASP A 37 -23.18 0.12 0.18
CA ASP A 37 -22.17 -0.72 0.82
C ASP A 37 -20.78 -0.07 0.79
N TYR A 38 -20.53 0.80 -0.20
CA TYR A 38 -19.31 1.61 -0.32
C TYR A 38 -18.89 2.23 1.00
N TYR A 39 -19.75 3.08 1.58
CA TYR A 39 -19.42 3.85 2.77
C TYR A 39 -19.13 3.00 4.01
N ARG A 40 -19.64 1.77 4.05
CA ARG A 40 -19.52 0.87 5.19
C ARG A 40 -18.35 -0.11 5.06
N TYR A 41 -18.13 -0.63 3.86
CA TYR A 41 -17.23 -1.77 3.63
C TYR A 41 -15.95 -1.43 2.88
N GLU A 42 -15.82 -0.24 2.30
CA GLU A 42 -14.64 0.23 1.57
C GLU A 42 -13.32 -0.09 2.30
N ARG A 43 -13.24 0.24 3.60
CA ARG A 43 -12.03 0.02 4.39
C ARG A 43 -11.68 -1.47 4.54
N LEU A 44 -12.64 -2.39 4.46
CA LEU A 44 -12.38 -3.82 4.56
C LEU A 44 -11.85 -4.38 3.23
N VAL A 45 -12.32 -3.82 2.12
CA VAL A 45 -11.96 -4.25 0.75
C VAL A 45 -10.46 -4.07 0.47
N TYR A 46 -9.82 -3.08 1.10
CA TYR A 46 -8.38 -2.81 0.94
C TYR A 46 -7.47 -3.77 1.72
N ILE A 47 -7.98 -4.44 2.77
CA ILE A 47 -7.16 -5.25 3.69
C ILE A 47 -6.37 -6.35 2.96
N PRO A 48 -6.97 -7.18 2.09
CA PRO A 48 -6.26 -8.30 1.48
C PRO A 48 -5.09 -7.85 0.60
N GLY A 49 -5.29 -6.80 -0.21
CA GLY A 49 -4.26 -6.25 -1.09
C GLY A 49 -3.10 -5.63 -0.31
N ILE A 50 -3.41 -4.86 0.73
CA ILE A 50 -2.40 -4.25 1.61
C ILE A 50 -1.59 -5.34 2.35
N LEU A 51 -2.25 -6.37 2.87
CA LEU A 51 -1.59 -7.49 3.54
C LEU A 51 -0.63 -8.20 2.59
N LEU A 52 -1.07 -8.51 1.37
CA LEU A 52 -0.22 -9.16 0.37
C LEU A 52 1.01 -8.29 0.05
N HIS A 53 0.83 -6.99 -0.14
CA HIS A 53 1.92 -6.05 -0.41
C HIS A 53 2.95 -6.02 0.74
N LEU A 54 2.48 -5.94 1.99
CA LEU A 54 3.35 -5.96 3.16
C LEU A 54 4.09 -7.30 3.29
N ILE A 55 3.43 -8.44 3.05
CA ILE A 55 4.05 -9.76 3.08
C ILE A 55 5.18 -9.84 2.04
N VAL A 56 4.94 -9.37 0.81
CA VAL A 56 5.96 -9.35 -0.25
C VAL A 56 7.16 -8.50 0.17
N LEU A 57 6.94 -7.32 0.75
CA LEU A 57 8.03 -6.47 1.25
C LEU A 57 8.81 -7.13 2.38
N ILE A 58 8.15 -7.81 3.31
CA ILE A 58 8.79 -8.57 4.40
C ILE A 58 9.65 -9.70 3.83
N VAL A 59 9.13 -10.47 2.88
CA VAL A 59 9.86 -11.57 2.24
C VAL A 59 11.09 -11.03 1.50
N LEU A 60 10.94 -9.93 0.74
CA LEU A 60 12.05 -9.29 0.05
C LEU A 60 13.09 -8.75 1.04
N PHE A 61 12.65 -8.12 2.14
CA PHE A 61 13.53 -7.67 3.20
C PHE A 61 14.35 -8.82 3.80
N ILE A 62 13.70 -9.92 4.21
CA ILE A 62 14.37 -11.10 4.80
C ILE A 62 15.36 -11.70 3.79
N LYS A 63 14.95 -11.88 2.54
CA LYS A 63 15.81 -12.44 1.48
C LYS A 63 17.03 -11.57 1.21
N HIS A 64 16.88 -10.25 1.23
CA HIS A 64 17.96 -9.32 0.95
C HIS A 64 18.76 -8.89 2.18
N ASN A 65 18.32 -9.21 3.41
CA ASN A 65 19.04 -8.87 4.64
C ASN A 65 20.42 -9.53 4.76
N ARG A 66 20.72 -10.52 3.91
CA ARG A 66 22.07 -11.10 3.75
C ARG A 66 23.03 -10.23 2.94
N LYS A 67 22.55 -9.18 2.24
CA LYS A 67 23.34 -8.19 1.51
C LYS A 67 22.99 -6.80 2.06
N THR A 68 23.88 -6.26 2.89
CA THR A 68 23.71 -5.09 3.77
C THR A 68 23.22 -3.81 3.09
N GLU A 69 23.44 -3.65 1.78
CA GLU A 69 23.11 -2.41 1.06
C GLU A 69 21.64 -2.27 0.68
N TRP A 70 20.90 -3.38 0.52
CA TRP A 70 19.52 -3.35 0.01
C TRP A 70 18.47 -3.42 1.12
N SER A 71 18.84 -3.95 2.29
CA SER A 71 17.91 -4.13 3.42
C SER A 71 17.32 -2.81 3.91
N LEU A 72 18.12 -1.74 3.94
CA LEU A 72 17.67 -0.40 4.33
C LEU A 72 16.58 0.16 3.40
N GLY A 73 16.68 -0.09 2.09
CA GLY A 73 15.68 0.39 1.13
C GLY A 73 14.32 -0.31 1.29
N TYR A 74 14.34 -1.61 1.57
CA TYR A 74 13.11 -2.37 1.86
C TYR A 74 12.50 -1.98 3.21
N LEU A 75 13.32 -1.72 4.24
CA LEU A 75 12.85 -1.23 5.54
C LEU A 75 12.15 0.13 5.41
N ILE A 76 12.76 1.07 4.69
CA ILE A 76 12.15 2.39 4.42
C ILE A 76 10.85 2.23 3.65
N SER A 77 10.82 1.35 2.64
CA SER A 77 9.60 1.08 1.85
C SER A 77 8.48 0.49 2.71
N MET A 78 8.80 -0.44 3.63
CA MET A 78 7.84 -0.97 4.60
C MET A 78 7.29 0.12 5.52
N LEU A 79 8.14 1.01 6.04
CA LEU A 79 7.71 2.12 6.89
C LEU A 79 6.81 3.09 6.14
N ILE A 80 7.13 3.42 4.88
CA ILE A 80 6.28 4.27 4.03
C ILE A 80 4.90 3.64 3.85
N VAL A 81 4.83 2.36 3.47
CA VAL A 81 3.55 1.66 3.30
C VAL A 81 2.78 1.61 4.62
N LEU A 82 3.46 1.35 5.74
CA LEU A 82 2.82 1.34 7.07
C LEU A 82 2.22 2.70 7.45
N ILE A 83 2.97 3.79 7.21
CA ILE A 83 2.49 5.16 7.44
C ILE A 83 1.28 5.45 6.55
N LEU A 84 1.34 5.09 5.26
CA LEU A 84 0.21 5.27 4.34
C LEU A 84 -1.04 4.50 4.80
N VAL A 85 -0.87 3.25 5.25
CA VAL A 85 -1.97 2.45 5.83
C VAL A 85 -2.58 3.16 7.03
N ILE A 86 -1.76 3.68 7.95
CA ILE A 86 -2.23 4.41 9.13
C ILE A 86 -2.99 5.66 8.70
N MET A 87 -2.43 6.48 7.79
CA MET A 87 -3.06 7.71 7.31
C MET A 87 -4.40 7.47 6.60
N THR A 88 -4.51 6.40 5.80
CA THR A 88 -5.77 6.00 5.15
C THR A 88 -6.79 5.48 6.18
N ARG A 89 -6.34 4.77 7.23
CA ARG A 89 -7.23 4.22 8.27
C ARG A 89 -7.77 5.26 9.23
N THR A 90 -6.94 6.22 9.62
CA THR A 90 -7.31 7.34 10.49
C THR A 90 -8.12 8.42 9.77
N GLY A 91 -8.25 8.32 8.44
CA GLY A 91 -8.99 9.30 7.64
C GLY A 91 -8.27 10.64 7.49
N ILE A 92 -6.96 10.70 7.82
CA ILE A 92 -6.12 11.88 7.60
C ILE A 92 -5.99 12.18 6.10
N ILE A 93 -6.01 11.13 5.26
CA ILE A 93 -6.20 11.27 3.82
C ILE A 93 -7.69 11.02 3.54
N PRO A 94 -8.48 12.09 3.35
CA PRO A 94 -9.89 11.93 3.03
C PRO A 94 -10.09 11.36 1.62
N TYR A 95 -10.92 10.32 1.53
CA TYR A 95 -11.32 9.66 0.28
C TYR A 95 -12.00 10.60 -0.74
N HIS A 96 -12.45 11.78 -0.31
CA HIS A 96 -13.08 12.82 -1.14
C HIS A 96 -12.08 13.62 -2.00
N LEU A 97 -10.77 13.42 -1.81
CA LEU A 97 -9.73 13.99 -2.69
C LEU A 97 -9.49 13.14 -3.95
N ILE A 98 -10.12 11.97 -4.05
CA ILE A 98 -10.15 11.15 -5.26
C ILE A 98 -11.44 11.54 -6.00
N PRO A 99 -11.35 12.20 -7.17
CA PRO A 99 -12.54 12.66 -7.88
C PRO A 99 -13.39 11.46 -8.31
N SER A 100 -14.69 11.55 -8.01
CA SER A 100 -15.76 10.64 -8.43
C SER A 100 -15.95 10.61 -9.94
#